data_AF-A0A7W3V2A2-F1
#
_entry.id   AF-A0A7W3V2A2-F1
#
_cell.length_a   1.000
_cell.length_b   1.000
_cell.length_c   1.000
_cell.angle_alpha   90.00
_cell.angle_beta   90.00
_cell.angle_gamma   90.00
#
_symmetry.space_group_name_H-M   'P 1'
#
loop_
_entity.id
_entity.type
_entity.pdbx_description
1 polymer ?
#
loop_
_entity_poly.entity_id
_entity_poly.type
_entity_poly.pdbx_seq_one_letter_code
_entity_poly.pdbx_strand_id
1 'polypeptide(L)'
;MSTFHSDENPSPGGSASAASARSTARAANPLDDPAVAPLLAQSATLRAGLAVLNADGYAVEWGAAGKGTYYDARNRRIVVDSNAMGDGERVVRSLSHDLGHHKFKEPQEYSSRSAYVHRQLRNEGAATLENSLVRAEILAAGGPDIGVSGRNSAAYERITGEYLAGRIDRDSALNRIVGVFGAEVPSADPTKNYLDYYGDHYDAKIFPWLKSIGKIPEPISDVQSDLDRGHPAAGMYASLRRQFAAEVSDATVLAVAVKAQESGIKAGDAELRMQGDRVWVFSSQPPGFRLQADLTVPPPSVQESLERSAQLDGQQVAQQQMLSGISR
;
A
#
# COMPACT_ATOMS: atom_id res chain seq x y z
N MET A 1 1.49 15.75 5.97
CA MET A 1 0.04 15.72 5.66
C MET A 1 -0.06 15.85 4.14
N SER A 2 -0.05 14.72 3.43
CA SER A 2 -0.18 14.72 1.96
C SER A 2 -1.66 14.71 1.61
N THR A 3 -2.10 15.77 0.95
CA THR A 3 -3.40 15.88 0.30
C THR A 3 -3.33 15.18 -1.06
N PHE A 4 -4.04 14.06 -1.20
CA PHE A 4 -4.22 13.40 -2.49
C PHE A 4 -5.20 14.19 -3.34
N HIS A 5 -4.83 14.48 -4.59
CA HIS A 5 -5.72 15.12 -5.57
C HIS A 5 -6.05 14.08 -6.64
N SER A 6 -7.23 13.48 -6.52
CA SER A 6 -7.78 12.56 -7.52
C SER A 6 -8.37 13.38 -8.67
N ASP A 7 -7.62 13.59 -9.74
CA ASP A 7 -8.14 14.15 -11.00
C ASP A 7 -7.62 13.31 -12.19
N GLU A 8 -8.54 12.61 -12.85
CA GLU A 8 -8.36 12.06 -14.19
C GLU A 8 -8.76 13.14 -15.22
N ASN A 9 -7.87 13.44 -16.17
CA ASN A 9 -8.20 14.22 -17.36
C ASN A 9 -8.84 13.32 -18.43
N PRO A 10 -9.97 13.69 -19.05
CA PRO A 10 -10.38 13.10 -20.32
C PRO A 10 -9.70 13.82 -21.50
N SER A 11 -9.24 13.05 -22.50
CA SER A 11 -8.83 13.59 -23.81
C SER A 11 -10.04 14.13 -24.60
N PRO A 12 -9.86 15.12 -25.51
CA PRO A 12 -10.95 15.79 -26.18
C PRO A 12 -11.39 15.04 -27.45
N GLY A 13 -12.67 14.70 -27.55
CA GLY A 13 -13.26 14.05 -28.72
C GLY A 13 -14.72 14.46 -28.93
N GLY A 14 -14.91 15.54 -29.69
CA GLY A 14 -16.07 15.90 -30.52
C GLY A 14 -17.50 15.48 -30.17
N SER A 15 -18.32 16.53 -29.94
CA SER A 15 -19.54 16.89 -30.70
C SER A 15 -20.72 17.24 -29.79
N ALA A 16 -21.14 18.50 -29.89
CA ALA A 16 -22.29 19.04 -29.20
C ALA A 16 -23.58 18.41 -29.74
N SER A 17 -24.43 17.93 -28.84
CA SER A 17 -25.86 17.83 -29.09
C SER A 17 -26.62 18.31 -27.86
N ALA A 18 -27.52 19.26 -28.11
CA ALA A 18 -28.26 20.01 -27.09
C ALA A 18 -29.28 19.13 -26.36
N ALA A 19 -29.29 19.17 -25.03
CA ALA A 19 -30.39 18.67 -24.22
C ALA A 19 -30.61 19.56 -22.98
N SER A 20 -31.70 20.35 -23.07
CA SER A 20 -32.53 20.93 -22.01
C SER A 20 -31.92 21.11 -20.61
N ALA A 21 -31.46 22.34 -20.34
CA ALA A 21 -31.15 22.80 -18.99
C ALA A 21 -32.45 22.95 -18.17
N ARG A 22 -32.80 21.91 -17.40
CA ARG A 22 -33.55 22.13 -16.15
C ARG A 22 -32.53 22.60 -15.12
N SER A 23 -32.62 23.88 -14.76
CA SER A 23 -31.96 24.44 -13.59
C SER A 23 -32.46 23.71 -12.34
N THR A 24 -31.80 22.61 -11.99
CA THR A 24 -31.91 22.02 -10.65
C THR A 24 -31.11 22.91 -9.72
N ALA A 25 -31.74 23.40 -8.65
CA ALA A 25 -31.04 24.14 -7.61
C ALA A 25 -29.80 23.35 -7.17
N ARG A 26 -28.65 24.03 -7.15
CA ARG A 26 -27.35 23.44 -6.79
C ARG A 26 -27.44 22.85 -5.37
N ALA A 27 -27.17 21.56 -5.22
CA ALA A 27 -27.21 20.91 -3.91
C ALA A 27 -26.21 21.57 -2.95
N ALA A 28 -26.64 21.84 -1.71
CA ALA A 28 -25.83 22.53 -0.72
C ALA A 28 -24.64 21.68 -0.22
N ASN A 29 -24.78 20.35 -0.25
CA ASN A 29 -23.79 19.37 0.18
C ASN A 29 -23.66 18.24 -0.86
N PRO A 30 -22.49 17.63 -1.07
CA PRO A 30 -22.35 16.44 -1.92
C PRO A 30 -23.35 15.31 -1.66
N LEU A 31 -23.70 15.07 -0.39
CA LEU A 31 -24.61 13.98 -0.02
C LEU A 31 -26.09 14.30 -0.34
N ASP A 32 -26.43 15.58 -0.53
CA ASP A 32 -27.76 16.04 -0.91
C ASP A 32 -27.93 16.14 -2.44
N ASP A 33 -26.89 15.82 -3.21
CA ASP A 33 -26.97 15.83 -4.67
C ASP A 33 -27.94 14.75 -5.15
N PRO A 34 -28.98 15.09 -5.93
CA PRO A 34 -29.96 14.11 -6.40
C PRO A 34 -29.35 13.02 -7.27
N ALA A 35 -28.18 13.25 -7.89
CA ALA A 35 -27.46 12.22 -8.63
C ALA A 35 -26.78 11.18 -7.71
N VAL A 36 -26.53 11.52 -6.44
CA VAL A 36 -25.84 10.66 -5.45
C VAL A 36 -26.84 9.76 -4.71
N ALA A 37 -28.05 10.25 -4.43
CA ALA A 37 -29.04 9.52 -3.63
C ALA A 37 -29.36 8.09 -4.12
N PRO A 38 -29.53 7.81 -5.43
CA PRO A 38 -29.77 6.45 -5.91
C PRO A 38 -28.59 5.50 -5.63
N LEU A 39 -27.36 5.98 -5.80
CA LEU A 39 -26.14 5.20 -5.59
C LEU A 39 -25.92 4.90 -4.10
N LEU A 40 -26.24 5.85 -3.22
CA LEU A 40 -26.26 5.63 -1.76
C LEU A 40 -27.20 4.48 -1.38
N ALA A 41 -28.36 4.36 -2.02
CA ALA A 41 -29.30 3.28 -1.76
C ALA A 41 -28.80 1.90 -2.24
N GLN A 42 -27.89 1.88 -3.21
CA GLN A 42 -27.38 0.65 -3.82
C GLN A 42 -26.16 0.04 -3.10
N SER A 43 -25.43 0.81 -2.28
CA SER A 43 -24.25 0.31 -1.57
C SER A 43 -24.41 0.35 -0.04
N ALA A 44 -24.38 -0.83 0.59
CA ALA A 44 -24.36 -0.95 2.05
C ALA A 44 -23.00 -0.52 2.63
N THR A 45 -21.90 -0.83 1.94
CA THR A 45 -20.55 -0.40 2.32
C THR A 45 -20.43 1.11 2.37
N LEU A 46 -20.95 1.81 1.35
CA LEU A 46 -20.95 3.29 1.31
C LEU A 46 -21.74 3.89 2.46
N ARG A 47 -22.96 3.39 2.72
CA ARG A 47 -23.79 3.87 3.84
C ARG A 47 -23.13 3.63 5.20
N ALA A 48 -22.53 2.45 5.41
CA ALA A 48 -21.83 2.14 6.65
C ALA A 48 -20.60 3.03 6.84
N GLY A 49 -19.81 3.27 5.78
CA GLY A 49 -18.68 4.18 5.80
C GLY A 49 -19.09 5.60 6.17
N LEU A 50 -20.17 6.12 5.57
CA LEU A 50 -20.70 7.45 5.89
C LEU A 50 -21.24 7.53 7.32
N ALA A 51 -21.88 6.48 7.83
CA ALA A 51 -22.33 6.44 9.21
C ALA A 51 -21.16 6.53 10.21
N VAL A 52 -20.06 5.81 9.94
CA VAL A 52 -18.82 5.89 10.74
C VAL A 52 -18.20 7.28 10.62
N LEU A 53 -18.06 7.82 9.42
CA LEU A 53 -17.53 9.16 9.17
C LEU A 53 -18.29 10.23 9.96
N ASN A 54 -19.63 10.18 9.92
CA ASN A 54 -20.49 11.10 10.66
C ASN A 54 -20.38 10.90 12.19
N ALA A 55 -20.31 9.65 12.67
CA ALA A 55 -20.10 9.35 14.09
C ALA A 55 -18.73 9.88 14.59
N ASP A 56 -17.72 9.80 13.74
CA ASP A 56 -16.39 10.39 13.96
C ASP A 56 -16.39 11.92 13.80
N GLY A 57 -17.55 12.55 13.55
CA GLY A 57 -17.76 14.00 13.46
C GLY A 57 -17.08 14.65 12.27
N TYR A 58 -16.98 13.92 11.15
CA TYR A 58 -16.47 14.45 9.88
C TYR A 58 -17.62 14.98 9.01
N ALA A 59 -17.39 16.10 8.32
CA ALA A 59 -18.30 16.62 7.31
C ALA A 59 -17.95 16.10 5.91
N VAL A 60 -18.94 16.10 5.01
CA VAL A 60 -18.71 15.98 3.56
C VAL A 60 -19.13 17.31 2.95
N GLU A 61 -18.23 17.97 2.22
CA GLU A 61 -18.42 19.36 1.78
C GLU A 61 -18.01 19.54 0.32
N TRP A 62 -18.63 20.48 -0.38
CA TRP A 62 -18.13 20.92 -1.68
C TRP A 62 -16.87 21.77 -1.52
N GLY A 63 -15.84 21.44 -2.29
CA GLY A 63 -14.62 22.22 -2.49
C GLY A 63 -14.69 23.14 -3.70
N ALA A 64 -13.65 23.95 -3.87
CA ALA A 64 -13.52 24.79 -5.05
C ALA A 64 -13.35 23.94 -6.32
N ALA A 65 -13.98 24.41 -7.41
CA ALA A 65 -13.91 23.76 -8.72
C ALA A 65 -12.47 23.56 -9.20
N GLY A 66 -12.13 22.34 -9.61
CA GLY A 66 -10.82 21.97 -10.17
C GLY A 66 -9.71 21.89 -9.12
N LYS A 67 -10.07 21.72 -7.85
CA LYS A 67 -9.13 21.49 -6.74
C LYS A 67 -9.12 20.03 -6.28
N GLY A 68 -9.81 19.16 -6.99
CA GLY A 68 -9.85 17.73 -6.69
C GLY A 68 -10.71 17.41 -5.47
N THR A 69 -10.88 16.11 -5.25
CA THR A 69 -11.56 15.54 -4.08
C THR A 69 -10.52 14.94 -3.14
N TYR A 70 -10.64 15.19 -1.83
CA TYR A 70 -9.67 14.73 -0.84
C TYR A 70 -10.21 14.60 0.58
N TYR A 71 -9.64 13.63 1.30
CA TYR A 71 -9.79 13.47 2.75
C TYR A 71 -8.89 14.46 3.53
N ASP A 72 -9.50 15.29 4.39
CA ASP A 72 -8.83 16.25 5.26
C ASP A 72 -9.06 15.89 6.74
N ALA A 73 -8.19 15.01 7.24
CA ALA A 73 -8.21 14.57 8.63
C ALA A 73 -8.05 15.73 9.64
N ARG A 74 -7.33 16.79 9.26
CA ARG A 74 -7.02 17.91 10.17
C ARG A 74 -8.25 18.74 10.45
N ASN A 75 -9.04 19.03 9.43
CA ASN A 75 -10.26 19.82 9.54
C ASN A 75 -11.53 18.96 9.65
N ARG A 76 -11.37 17.63 9.82
CA ARG A 76 -12.45 16.65 9.96
C ARG A 76 -13.48 16.76 8.84
N ARG A 77 -13.01 16.64 7.59
CA ARG A 77 -13.90 16.67 6.43
C ARG A 77 -13.40 15.86 5.24
N ILE A 78 -14.31 15.47 4.37
CA ILE A 78 -14.04 15.09 2.98
C ILE A 78 -14.48 16.27 2.11
N VAL A 79 -13.57 16.77 1.28
CA VAL A 79 -13.84 17.86 0.34
C VAL A 79 -14.03 17.26 -1.03
N VAL A 80 -15.20 17.43 -1.65
CA VAL A 80 -15.53 16.93 -2.98
C VAL A 80 -15.43 18.07 -3.99
N ASP A 81 -14.76 17.85 -5.12
CA ASP A 81 -14.63 18.87 -6.17
C ASP A 81 -16.02 19.28 -6.69
N SER A 82 -16.35 20.57 -6.61
CA SER A 82 -17.64 21.07 -7.10
C SER A 82 -17.85 20.95 -8.62
N ASN A 83 -16.82 20.62 -9.41
CA ASN A 83 -16.97 20.21 -10.81
C ASN A 83 -17.69 18.87 -10.97
N ALA A 84 -17.80 18.06 -9.91
CA ALA A 84 -18.54 16.78 -9.92
C ALA A 84 -20.03 16.94 -9.60
N MET A 85 -20.54 18.15 -9.37
CA MET A 85 -21.96 18.36 -9.10
C MET A 85 -22.84 17.89 -10.24
N GLY A 86 -23.88 17.11 -9.90
CA GLY A 86 -24.75 16.43 -10.87
C GLY A 86 -24.14 15.19 -11.52
N ASP A 87 -22.86 14.88 -11.25
CA ASP A 87 -22.18 13.66 -11.70
C ASP A 87 -22.04 12.68 -10.52
N GLY A 88 -23.14 11.98 -10.24
CA GLY A 88 -23.25 11.08 -9.10
C GLY A 88 -22.20 9.97 -9.10
N GLU A 89 -21.87 9.44 -10.28
CA GLU A 89 -20.83 8.41 -10.44
C GLU A 89 -19.46 8.93 -10.00
N ARG A 90 -19.06 10.11 -10.49
CA ARG A 90 -17.80 10.75 -10.10
C ARG A 90 -17.77 11.07 -8.60
N VAL A 91 -18.87 11.60 -8.04
CA VAL A 91 -18.94 11.92 -6.61
C VAL A 91 -18.80 10.65 -5.77
N VAL A 92 -19.55 9.60 -6.07
CA VAL A 92 -19.55 8.36 -5.28
C VAL A 92 -18.22 7.60 -5.42
N ARG A 93 -17.61 7.60 -6.61
CA ARG A 93 -16.26 7.05 -6.80
C ARG A 93 -15.24 7.72 -5.88
N SER A 94 -15.17 9.04 -5.91
CA SER A 94 -14.19 9.78 -5.08
C SER A 94 -14.52 9.68 -3.59
N LEU A 95 -15.79 9.80 -3.22
CA LEU A 95 -16.24 9.70 -1.83
C LEU A 95 -15.94 8.33 -1.23
N SER A 96 -16.19 7.25 -1.97
CA SER A 96 -15.88 5.89 -1.51
C SER A 96 -14.37 5.64 -1.36
N HIS A 97 -13.53 6.27 -2.19
CA HIS A 97 -12.07 6.26 -2.03
C HIS A 97 -11.66 6.96 -0.72
N ASP A 98 -12.13 8.19 -0.50
CA ASP A 98 -11.80 8.97 0.70
C ASP A 98 -12.33 8.34 2.00
N LEU A 99 -13.44 7.61 1.95
CA LEU A 99 -13.92 6.81 3.08
C LEU A 99 -12.93 5.69 3.44
N GLY A 100 -12.26 5.09 2.46
CA GLY A 100 -11.24 4.07 2.76
C GLY A 100 -10.01 4.68 3.45
N HIS A 101 -9.60 5.91 3.10
CA HIS A 101 -8.59 6.64 3.88
C HIS A 101 -9.06 6.90 5.32
N HIS A 102 -10.31 7.29 5.50
CA HIS A 102 -10.86 7.51 6.84
C HIS A 102 -10.89 6.24 7.69
N LYS A 103 -11.23 5.09 7.08
CA LYS A 103 -11.28 3.78 7.74
C LYS A 103 -9.88 3.18 7.99
N PHE A 104 -8.84 3.69 7.34
CA PHE A 104 -7.48 3.20 7.53
C PHE A 104 -6.91 3.68 8.86
N LYS A 105 -6.86 2.79 9.86
CA LYS A 105 -6.41 3.09 11.23
C LYS A 105 -5.05 2.49 11.59
N GLU A 106 -4.31 1.96 10.62
CA GLU A 106 -2.96 1.45 10.87
C GLU A 106 -2.05 2.59 11.39
N PRO A 107 -1.18 2.30 12.37
CA PRO A 107 -0.29 3.30 12.93
C PRO A 107 0.61 3.93 11.87
N GLN A 108 1.17 5.08 12.20
CA GLN A 108 2.21 5.66 11.38
C GLN A 108 3.49 4.86 11.57
N GLU A 109 4.14 4.49 10.46
CA GLU A 109 5.38 3.74 10.47
C GLU A 109 6.54 4.64 10.04
N TYR A 110 7.49 4.83 10.95
CA TYR A 110 8.65 5.70 10.76
C TYR A 110 9.98 4.97 11.01
N SER A 111 9.95 3.64 11.20
CA SER A 111 11.14 2.82 11.46
C SER A 111 12.13 2.84 10.30
N SER A 112 11.67 3.08 9.07
CA SER A 112 12.50 3.25 7.89
C SER A 112 11.74 3.99 6.77
N ARG A 113 12.48 4.37 5.72
CA ARG A 113 11.89 4.86 4.45
C ARG A 113 10.93 3.84 3.85
N SER A 114 11.30 2.56 3.81
CA SER A 114 10.46 1.51 3.21
C SER A 114 9.19 1.26 4.02
N ALA A 115 9.28 1.23 5.36
CA ALA A 115 8.13 1.06 6.23
C ALA A 115 7.14 2.22 6.10
N TYR A 116 7.65 3.46 6.06
CA TYR A 116 6.84 4.63 5.79
C TYR A 116 6.14 4.54 4.43
N VAL A 117 6.89 4.28 3.36
CA VAL A 117 6.33 4.20 2.00
C VAL A 117 5.29 3.08 1.90
N HIS A 118 5.59 1.90 2.45
CA HIS A 118 4.68 0.77 2.44
C HIS A 118 3.37 1.09 3.17
N ARG A 119 3.44 1.70 4.36
CA ARG A 119 2.25 2.14 5.11
C ARG A 119 1.42 3.17 4.33
N GLN A 120 2.08 4.08 3.62
CA GLN A 120 1.38 5.05 2.77
C GLN A 120 0.68 4.37 1.58
N LEU A 121 1.34 3.40 0.93
CA LEU A 121 0.71 2.61 -0.12
C LEU A 121 -0.43 1.74 0.41
N ARG A 122 -0.35 1.22 1.63
CA ARG A 122 -1.45 0.49 2.27
C ARG A 122 -2.66 1.39 2.53
N ASN A 123 -2.45 2.66 2.84
CA ASN A 123 -3.52 3.65 2.95
C ASN A 123 -4.23 3.88 1.60
N GLU A 124 -3.49 3.97 0.49
CA GLU A 124 -4.09 3.99 -0.86
C GLU A 124 -4.79 2.68 -1.17
N GLY A 125 -4.18 1.54 -0.83
CA GLY A 125 -4.79 0.23 -1.01
C GLY A 125 -6.12 0.09 -0.28
N ALA A 126 -6.25 0.67 0.91
CA ALA A 126 -7.50 0.68 1.68
C ALA A 126 -8.57 1.56 1.02
N ALA A 127 -8.18 2.70 0.47
CA ALA A 127 -9.04 3.58 -0.30
C ALA A 127 -9.54 2.93 -1.59
N THR A 128 -8.64 2.36 -2.38
CA THR A 128 -8.96 1.64 -3.61
C THR A 128 -9.84 0.42 -3.36
N LEU A 129 -9.57 -0.35 -2.29
CA LEU A 129 -10.41 -1.50 -1.92
C LEU A 129 -11.81 -1.05 -1.50
N GLU A 130 -11.94 0.01 -0.70
CA GLU A 130 -13.25 0.55 -0.30
C GLU A 130 -14.07 1.01 -1.51
N ASN A 131 -13.46 1.77 -2.42
CA ASN A 131 -14.10 2.20 -3.66
C ASN A 131 -14.52 1.01 -4.54
N SER A 132 -13.64 0.01 -4.69
CA SER A 132 -13.94 -1.20 -5.47
C SER A 132 -15.10 -2.02 -4.88
N LEU A 133 -15.21 -2.07 -3.54
CA LEU A 133 -16.34 -2.71 -2.85
C LEU A 133 -17.66 -1.98 -3.11
N VAL A 134 -17.65 -0.64 -2.99
CA VAL A 134 -18.84 0.18 -3.28
C VAL A 134 -19.27 0.02 -4.74
N ARG A 135 -18.33 0.05 -5.69
CA ARG A 135 -18.60 -0.21 -7.10
C ARG A 135 -19.24 -1.58 -7.31
N ALA A 136 -18.69 -2.63 -6.70
CA ALA A 136 -19.20 -3.99 -6.83
C ALA A 136 -20.65 -4.12 -6.32
N GLU A 137 -20.98 -3.47 -5.20
CA GLU A 137 -22.34 -3.45 -4.66
C GLU A 137 -23.33 -2.71 -5.57
N ILE A 138 -22.92 -1.55 -6.11
CA ILE A 138 -23.75 -0.77 -7.05
C ILE A 138 -24.05 -1.58 -8.32
N LEU A 139 -23.03 -2.21 -8.90
CA LEU A 139 -23.21 -3.08 -10.07
C LEU A 139 -24.11 -4.28 -9.75
N ALA A 140 -23.95 -4.91 -8.59
CA ALA A 140 -24.79 -6.03 -8.15
C ALA A 140 -26.27 -5.62 -7.95
N ALA A 141 -26.52 -4.36 -7.60
CA ALA A 141 -27.85 -3.78 -7.49
C ALA A 141 -28.43 -3.29 -8.84
N GLY A 142 -27.72 -3.51 -9.96
CA GLY A 142 -28.10 -3.05 -11.30
C GLY A 142 -27.88 -1.56 -11.55
N GLY A 143 -27.06 -0.90 -10.71
CA GLY A 143 -26.64 0.49 -10.88
C GLY A 143 -25.53 0.66 -11.93
N PRO A 144 -25.13 1.91 -12.20
CA PRO A 144 -24.08 2.20 -13.16
C PRO A 144 -22.69 1.81 -12.64
N ASP A 145 -21.74 1.70 -13.57
CA ASP A 145 -20.33 1.53 -13.21
C ASP A 145 -19.72 2.88 -12.78
N ILE A 146 -19.55 3.08 -11.47
CA ILE A 146 -18.90 4.29 -10.94
C ILE A 146 -17.39 4.34 -11.18
N GLY A 147 -16.77 3.25 -11.66
CA GLY A 147 -15.32 3.11 -11.82
C GLY A 147 -14.53 2.92 -10.52
N VAL A 148 -13.22 2.69 -10.67
CA VAL A 148 -12.27 2.63 -9.54
C VAL A 148 -11.23 3.72 -9.72
N SER A 149 -10.99 4.53 -8.69
CA SER A 149 -9.94 5.54 -8.67
C SER A 149 -8.56 4.91 -8.83
N GLY A 150 -7.76 5.44 -9.77
CA GLY A 150 -6.44 4.90 -10.12
C GLY A 150 -6.40 4.39 -11.56
N ARG A 151 -5.21 4.03 -12.05
CA ARG A 151 -4.99 3.72 -13.48
C ARG A 151 -5.21 2.24 -13.83
N ASN A 152 -5.14 1.33 -12.85
CA ASN A 152 -5.25 -0.12 -13.05
C ASN A 152 -6.57 -0.72 -12.52
N SER A 153 -7.72 -0.14 -12.88
CA SER A 153 -9.06 -0.59 -12.46
C SER A 153 -9.25 -2.11 -12.59
N ALA A 154 -8.89 -2.71 -13.72
CA ALA A 154 -9.02 -4.15 -13.95
C ALA A 154 -8.23 -5.02 -12.94
N ALA A 155 -7.07 -4.53 -12.46
CA ALA A 155 -6.30 -5.24 -11.44
C ALA A 155 -6.96 -5.14 -10.07
N TYR A 156 -7.46 -3.96 -9.71
CA TYR A 156 -8.19 -3.72 -8.45
C TYR A 156 -9.49 -4.52 -8.38
N GLU A 157 -10.21 -4.60 -9.49
CA GLU A 157 -11.43 -5.38 -9.63
C GLU A 157 -11.16 -6.89 -9.44
N ARG A 158 -10.09 -7.41 -10.03
CA ARG A 158 -9.67 -8.81 -9.83
C ARG A 158 -9.35 -9.09 -8.37
N ILE A 159 -8.57 -8.24 -7.72
CA ILE A 159 -8.19 -8.39 -6.30
C ILE A 159 -9.45 -8.33 -5.41
N THR A 160 -10.34 -7.38 -5.67
CA THR A 160 -11.60 -7.24 -4.93
C THR A 160 -12.51 -8.45 -5.12
N GLY A 161 -12.58 -9.01 -6.34
CA GLY A 161 -13.32 -10.24 -6.62
C GLY A 161 -12.77 -11.46 -5.88
N GLU A 162 -11.44 -11.56 -5.72
CA GLU A 162 -10.83 -12.61 -4.88
C GLU A 162 -11.14 -12.42 -3.39
N TYR A 163 -11.11 -11.18 -2.90
CA TYR A 163 -11.47 -10.84 -1.53
C TYR A 163 -12.94 -11.16 -1.23
N LEU A 164 -13.87 -10.73 -2.10
CA LEU A 164 -15.30 -11.02 -1.99
C LEU A 164 -15.61 -12.52 -2.07
N ALA A 165 -14.83 -13.28 -2.85
CA ALA A 165 -14.94 -14.73 -2.92
C ALA A 165 -14.30 -15.46 -1.73
N GLY A 166 -13.74 -14.74 -0.75
CA GLY A 166 -13.06 -15.33 0.42
C GLY A 166 -11.76 -16.06 0.09
N ARG A 167 -11.18 -15.85 -1.10
CA ARG A 167 -9.92 -16.49 -1.52
C ARG A 167 -8.69 -15.81 -0.91
N ILE A 168 -8.81 -14.54 -0.56
CA ILE A 168 -7.79 -13.76 0.13
C ILE A 168 -8.46 -12.98 1.26
N ASP A 169 -7.73 -12.77 2.35
CA ASP A 169 -8.18 -11.88 3.42
C ASP A 169 -7.92 -10.41 3.06
N ARG A 170 -8.36 -9.51 3.94
CA ARG A 170 -8.21 -8.06 3.73
C ARG A 170 -6.75 -7.65 3.63
N ASP A 171 -5.89 -8.20 4.49
CA ASP A 171 -4.47 -7.85 4.49
C ASP A 171 -3.77 -8.24 3.19
N SER A 172 -4.05 -9.44 2.70
CA SER A 172 -3.58 -9.94 1.41
C SER A 172 -4.10 -9.08 0.25
N ALA A 173 -5.36 -8.63 0.31
CA ALA A 173 -5.92 -7.73 -0.70
C ALA A 173 -5.19 -6.39 -0.71
N LEU A 174 -4.96 -5.78 0.45
CA LEU A 174 -4.21 -4.52 0.57
C LEU A 174 -2.79 -4.67 0.01
N ASN A 175 -2.07 -5.73 0.40
CA ASN A 175 -0.70 -5.96 -0.07
C ASN A 175 -0.62 -6.19 -1.59
N ARG A 176 -1.61 -6.84 -2.19
CA ARG A 176 -1.69 -6.97 -3.65
C ARG A 176 -2.00 -5.65 -4.34
N ILE A 177 -2.88 -4.83 -3.77
CA ILE A 177 -3.16 -3.49 -4.31
C ILE A 177 -1.92 -2.61 -4.19
N VAL A 178 -1.19 -2.64 -3.08
CA VAL A 178 0.09 -1.95 -2.88
C VAL A 178 1.07 -2.23 -4.03
N GLY A 179 1.22 -3.51 -4.42
CA GLY A 179 2.11 -3.90 -5.52
C GLY A 179 1.70 -3.32 -6.87
N VAL A 180 0.40 -3.15 -7.13
CA VAL A 180 -0.11 -2.53 -8.36
C VAL A 180 0.00 -1.00 -8.28
N PHE A 181 -0.49 -0.42 -7.20
CA PHE A 181 -0.62 1.03 -7.01
C PHE A 181 0.76 1.70 -6.88
N GLY A 182 1.74 1.03 -6.26
CA GLY A 182 3.10 1.57 -6.10
C GLY A 182 3.80 1.89 -7.42
N ALA A 183 3.48 1.17 -8.49
CA ALA A 183 4.00 1.40 -9.84
C ALA A 183 3.21 2.45 -10.63
N GLU A 184 2.07 2.90 -10.12
CA GLU A 184 1.28 3.94 -10.77
C GLU A 184 1.88 5.32 -10.60
N VAL A 185 1.53 6.20 -11.53
CA VAL A 185 1.99 7.58 -11.59
C VAL A 185 0.93 8.50 -10.97
N PRO A 186 1.26 9.29 -9.93
CA PRO A 186 0.32 10.21 -9.33
C PRO A 186 -0.11 11.29 -10.32
N SER A 187 -1.37 11.71 -10.23
CA SER A 187 -1.91 12.84 -10.97
C SER A 187 -1.16 14.15 -10.69
N ALA A 188 -0.66 14.33 -9.47
CA ALA A 188 0.05 15.55 -9.04
C ALA A 188 1.49 15.67 -9.56
N ASP A 189 2.13 14.55 -9.91
CA ASP A 189 3.49 14.53 -10.46
C ASP A 189 3.63 13.37 -11.45
N PRO A 190 3.42 13.62 -12.75
CA PRO A 190 3.43 12.57 -13.75
C PRO A 190 4.84 11.99 -14.01
N THR A 191 5.89 12.53 -13.38
CA THR A 191 7.28 12.12 -13.61
C THR A 191 7.75 11.02 -12.67
N LYS A 192 6.93 10.65 -11.67
CA LYS A 192 7.26 9.68 -10.62
C LYS A 192 6.22 8.59 -10.55
N ASN A 193 6.57 7.44 -9.99
CA ASN A 193 5.56 6.50 -9.50
C ASN A 193 5.25 6.80 -8.01
N TYR A 194 4.27 6.12 -7.43
CA TYR A 194 3.90 6.32 -6.03
C TYR A 194 4.98 5.89 -5.03
N LEU A 195 5.81 4.89 -5.36
CA LEU A 195 6.96 4.52 -4.54
C LEU A 195 7.95 5.69 -4.40
N ASP A 196 8.28 6.32 -5.53
CA ASP A 196 9.18 7.48 -5.60
C ASP A 196 8.54 8.70 -4.95
N TYR A 197 7.26 8.96 -5.22
CA TYR A 197 6.52 10.09 -4.65
C TYR A 197 6.53 10.07 -3.11
N TYR A 198 6.17 8.94 -2.49
CA TYR A 198 6.19 8.84 -1.03
C TYR A 198 7.59 8.75 -0.47
N GLY A 199 8.52 8.14 -1.20
CA GLY A 199 9.92 8.09 -0.84
C GLY A 199 10.55 9.48 -0.76
N ASP A 200 10.33 10.32 -1.77
CA ASP A 200 10.81 11.70 -1.80
C ASP A 200 10.19 12.55 -0.69
N HIS A 201 8.89 12.34 -0.40
CA HIS A 201 8.26 12.99 0.75
C HIS A 201 8.92 12.57 2.06
N TYR A 202 9.27 11.29 2.21
CA TYR A 202 10.00 10.82 3.38
C TYR A 202 11.33 11.55 3.51
N ASP A 203 12.13 11.54 2.45
CA ASP A 203 13.49 12.12 2.45
C ASP A 203 13.46 13.64 2.68
N ALA A 204 12.49 14.35 2.07
CA ALA A 204 12.41 15.80 2.14
C ALA A 204 11.70 16.34 3.40
N LYS A 205 10.80 15.58 4.02
CA LYS A 205 9.92 16.08 5.10
C LYS A 205 9.98 15.23 6.37
N ILE A 206 9.84 13.91 6.22
CA ILE A 206 9.73 13.03 7.38
C ILE A 206 11.09 12.82 8.04
N PHE A 207 12.13 12.49 7.27
CA PHE A 207 13.47 12.27 7.81
C PHE A 207 14.04 13.51 8.52
N PRO A 208 13.96 14.74 7.97
CA PRO A 208 14.37 15.95 8.69
C PRO A 208 13.58 16.18 9.99
N TRP A 209 12.26 15.92 9.99
CA TRP A 209 11.44 16.05 11.19
C TRP A 209 11.83 15.02 12.26
N LEU A 210 12.01 13.76 11.85
CA LEU A 210 12.47 12.66 12.68
C LEU A 210 13.82 12.97 13.35
N LYS A 211 14.77 13.50 12.57
CA LYS A 211 16.03 14.06 13.10
C LYS A 211 15.80 15.18 14.12
N SER A 212 14.87 16.11 13.86
CA SER A 212 14.60 17.23 14.77
C SER A 212 14.04 16.81 16.13
N ILE A 213 13.40 15.64 16.21
CA ILE A 213 12.84 15.08 17.45
C ILE A 213 13.71 13.96 18.05
N GLY A 214 14.94 13.78 17.55
CA GLY A 214 15.88 12.77 18.05
C GLY A 214 15.50 11.32 17.74
N LYS A 215 14.56 11.10 16.81
CA LYS A 215 14.18 9.76 16.33
C LYS A 215 14.78 9.59 14.95
N ILE A 216 16.00 9.09 14.82
CA ILE A 216 16.62 8.88 13.51
C ILE A 216 16.32 7.43 13.09
N PRO A 217 15.59 7.19 11.99
CA PRO A 217 15.46 5.87 11.39
C PRO A 217 16.80 5.52 10.76
N GLU A 218 17.35 4.35 11.10
CA GLU A 218 18.69 3.93 10.68
C GLU A 218 18.86 4.05 9.16
N PRO A 219 19.99 4.62 8.66
CA PRO A 219 20.21 4.76 7.24
C PRO A 219 20.47 3.39 6.58
N ILE A 220 20.02 3.25 5.32
CA ILE A 220 20.22 2.07 4.46
C ILE A 220 21.72 1.74 4.28
N SER A 221 22.62 2.70 4.52
CA SER A 221 24.08 2.52 4.47
C SER A 221 24.66 1.64 5.59
N ASP A 222 23.88 1.30 6.62
CA ASP A 222 24.39 0.57 7.79
C ASP A 222 24.27 -0.94 7.72
N VAL A 223 23.77 -1.51 6.62
CA VAL A 223 23.83 -2.98 6.42
C VAL A 223 25.26 -3.46 6.58
N GLN A 224 26.20 -2.87 5.85
CA GLN A 224 27.59 -3.31 5.89
C GLN A 224 28.23 -3.01 7.26
N SER A 225 27.96 -1.84 7.85
CA SER A 225 28.56 -1.43 9.13
C SER A 225 28.05 -2.26 10.32
N ASP A 226 26.79 -2.69 10.31
CA ASP A 226 26.21 -3.57 11.33
C ASP A 226 26.63 -5.03 11.13
N LEU A 227 26.73 -5.50 9.88
CA LEU A 227 27.23 -6.84 9.57
C LEU A 227 28.72 -6.99 9.91
N ASP A 228 29.53 -5.95 9.69
CA ASP A 228 30.96 -5.93 10.03
C ASP A 228 31.21 -6.03 11.54
N ARG A 229 30.20 -5.78 12.39
CA ARG A 229 30.25 -6.02 13.85
C ARG A 229 29.99 -7.48 14.25
N GLY A 230 29.97 -8.41 13.29
CA GLY A 230 29.82 -9.85 13.55
C GLY A 230 28.38 -10.31 13.77
N HIS A 231 27.41 -9.60 13.17
CA HIS A 231 25.99 -9.94 13.29
C HIS A 231 25.68 -11.35 12.71
N PRO A 232 24.75 -12.14 13.30
CA PRO A 232 24.42 -13.49 12.81
C PRO A 232 24.02 -13.56 11.33
N ALA A 233 23.39 -12.50 10.82
CA ALA A 233 23.01 -12.38 9.41
C ALA A 233 24.21 -12.31 8.43
N ALA A 234 25.41 -11.94 8.89
CA ALA A 234 26.55 -11.58 8.04
C ALA A 234 26.96 -12.71 7.09
N GLY A 235 27.00 -13.95 7.59
CA GLY A 235 27.38 -15.11 6.79
C GLY A 235 26.41 -15.35 5.63
N MET A 236 25.10 -15.37 5.92
CA MET A 236 24.08 -15.63 4.90
C MET A 236 23.97 -14.47 3.91
N TYR A 237 24.00 -13.22 4.40
CA TYR A 237 24.02 -12.03 3.56
C TYR A 237 25.20 -12.06 2.58
N ALA A 238 26.42 -12.27 3.07
CA ALA A 238 27.62 -12.31 2.22
C ALA A 238 27.55 -13.44 1.19
N SER A 239 26.96 -14.59 1.55
CA SER A 239 26.78 -15.71 0.63
C SER A 239 25.85 -15.37 -0.54
N LEU A 240 24.70 -14.75 -0.26
CA LEU A 240 23.72 -14.40 -1.27
C LEU A 240 24.11 -13.14 -2.05
N ARG A 241 24.71 -12.13 -1.41
CA ARG A 241 25.05 -10.85 -2.07
C ARG A 241 25.96 -11.03 -3.28
N ARG A 242 26.86 -12.03 -3.24
CA ARG A 242 27.76 -12.40 -4.34
C ARG A 242 27.05 -13.07 -5.52
N GLN A 243 25.86 -13.62 -5.30
CA GLN A 243 25.06 -14.31 -6.31
C GLN A 243 24.01 -13.39 -6.93
N PHE A 244 23.59 -12.35 -6.20
CA PHE A 244 22.72 -11.30 -6.71
C PHE A 244 23.45 -10.37 -7.68
N ALA A 245 22.69 -9.86 -8.65
CA ALA A 245 23.15 -8.77 -9.52
C ALA A 245 23.47 -7.51 -8.69
N ALA A 246 24.36 -6.65 -9.19
CA ALA A 246 24.84 -5.49 -8.44
C ALA A 246 23.73 -4.48 -8.14
N GLU A 247 22.71 -4.45 -9.01
CA GLU A 247 21.59 -3.51 -9.00
C GLU A 247 20.53 -3.86 -7.94
N VAL A 248 20.57 -5.06 -7.37
CA VAL A 248 19.66 -5.47 -6.30
C VAL A 248 20.11 -4.83 -4.99
N SER A 249 19.19 -4.13 -4.31
CA SER A 249 19.50 -3.40 -3.09
C SER A 249 19.93 -4.33 -1.94
N ASP A 250 20.85 -3.86 -1.10
CA ASP A 250 21.35 -4.64 0.04
C ASP A 250 20.24 -4.95 1.06
N ALA A 251 19.22 -4.09 1.18
CA ALA A 251 18.03 -4.37 1.99
C ALA A 251 17.24 -5.58 1.44
N THR A 252 17.08 -5.67 0.12
CA THR A 252 16.45 -6.83 -0.53
C THR A 252 17.27 -8.09 -0.31
N VAL A 253 18.59 -8.01 -0.50
CA VAL A 253 19.49 -9.15 -0.29
C VAL A 253 19.45 -9.62 1.16
N LEU A 254 19.48 -8.70 2.12
CA LEU A 254 19.39 -9.00 3.55
C LEU A 254 18.05 -9.65 3.89
N ALA A 255 16.94 -9.13 3.38
CA ALA A 255 15.63 -9.75 3.60
C ALA A 255 15.55 -11.20 3.08
N VAL A 256 16.12 -11.47 1.89
CA VAL A 256 16.19 -12.84 1.34
C VAL A 256 17.13 -13.71 2.18
N ALA A 257 18.23 -13.16 2.67
CA ALA A 257 19.15 -13.86 3.57
C ALA A 257 18.47 -14.29 4.88
N VAL A 258 17.70 -13.42 5.50
CA VAL A 258 16.97 -13.75 6.73
C VAL A 258 15.92 -14.83 6.47
N LYS A 259 15.15 -14.74 5.39
CA LYS A 259 14.19 -15.79 5.01
C LYS A 259 14.87 -17.13 4.70
N ALA A 260 16.06 -17.12 4.13
CA ALA A 260 16.84 -18.33 3.90
C ALA A 260 17.28 -18.97 5.23
N GLN A 261 17.71 -18.16 6.20
CA GLN A 261 18.03 -18.59 7.56
C GLN A 261 16.80 -19.18 8.27
N GLU A 262 15.63 -18.54 8.17
CA GLU A 262 14.36 -19.05 8.72
C GLU A 262 14.00 -20.43 8.16
N SER A 263 14.30 -20.65 6.89
CA SER A 263 14.05 -21.92 6.20
C SER A 263 15.06 -23.01 6.58
N GLY A 264 16.00 -22.72 7.48
CA GLY A 264 17.02 -23.66 7.96
C GLY A 264 18.21 -23.84 7.01
N ILE A 265 18.37 -22.96 6.01
CA ILE A 265 19.52 -23.02 5.11
C ILE A 265 20.76 -22.51 5.84
N LYS A 266 21.89 -23.22 5.70
CA LYS A 266 23.18 -22.75 6.20
C LYS A 266 23.82 -21.78 5.21
N ALA A 267 24.48 -20.75 5.70
CA ALA A 267 25.07 -19.70 4.85
C ALA A 267 25.93 -20.23 3.68
N GLY A 268 26.79 -21.23 3.94
CA GLY A 268 27.65 -21.84 2.92
C GLY A 268 26.94 -22.79 1.95
N ASP A 269 25.65 -23.03 2.14
CA ASP A 269 24.86 -24.02 1.39
C ASP A 269 23.74 -23.38 0.54
N ALA A 270 23.61 -22.05 0.57
CA ALA A 270 22.58 -21.33 -0.15
C ALA A 270 22.96 -21.13 -1.63
N GLU A 271 22.21 -21.74 -2.55
CA GLU A 271 22.31 -21.50 -4.00
C GLU A 271 21.10 -20.70 -4.48
N LEU A 272 21.36 -19.66 -5.25
CA LEU A 272 20.35 -18.74 -5.76
C LEU A 272 20.07 -18.99 -7.24
N ARG A 273 18.78 -19.04 -7.61
CA ARG A 273 18.35 -18.98 -9.01
C ARG A 273 17.36 -17.85 -9.22
N MET A 274 17.51 -17.14 -10.34
CA MET A 274 16.66 -16.01 -10.71
C MET A 274 15.94 -16.29 -12.02
N GLN A 275 14.69 -15.83 -12.10
CA GLN A 275 13.91 -15.80 -13.33
C GLN A 275 13.01 -14.56 -13.27
N GLY A 276 13.35 -13.52 -14.02
CA GLY A 276 12.73 -12.21 -13.89
C GLY A 276 12.87 -11.69 -12.46
N ASP A 277 11.77 -11.22 -11.88
CA ASP A 277 11.74 -10.67 -10.53
C ASP A 277 11.55 -11.74 -9.43
N ARG A 278 11.67 -13.02 -9.78
CA ARG A 278 11.55 -14.11 -8.82
C ARG A 278 12.89 -14.73 -8.52
N VAL A 279 13.08 -15.01 -7.23
CA VAL A 279 14.28 -15.65 -6.69
C VAL A 279 13.89 -16.91 -5.96
N TRP A 280 14.63 -17.98 -6.22
CA TRP A 280 14.54 -19.24 -5.49
C TRP A 280 15.87 -19.50 -4.80
N VAL A 281 15.80 -19.85 -3.52
CA VAL A 281 16.98 -20.24 -2.73
C VAL A 281 16.90 -21.73 -2.41
N PHE A 282 17.98 -22.43 -2.75
CA PHE A 282 18.14 -23.87 -2.62
C PHE A 282 19.21 -24.20 -1.58
N SER A 283 19.16 -25.43 -1.07
CA SER A 283 20.13 -26.06 -0.17
C SER A 283 20.58 -27.38 -0.78
N SER A 284 21.83 -27.79 -0.58
CA SER A 284 22.28 -29.13 -0.99
C SER A 284 21.64 -30.25 -0.16
N GLN A 285 21.04 -29.93 1.00
CA GLN A 285 20.38 -30.89 1.86
C GLN A 285 18.92 -31.10 1.44
N PRO A 286 18.43 -32.34 1.30
CA PRO A 286 17.04 -32.59 0.93
C PRO A 286 16.05 -32.15 2.03
N PRO A 287 14.90 -31.53 1.66
CA PRO A 287 14.48 -31.19 0.29
C PRO A 287 15.39 -30.13 -0.38
N GLY A 288 15.71 -30.18 -1.68
CA GLY A 288 16.66 -29.20 -2.24
C GLY A 288 16.15 -27.74 -2.28
N PHE A 289 14.84 -27.56 -2.43
CA PHE A 289 14.19 -26.23 -2.48
C PHE A 289 13.69 -25.81 -1.10
N ARG A 290 13.84 -24.51 -0.78
CA ARG A 290 13.55 -23.98 0.56
C ARG A 290 12.75 -22.68 0.57
N LEU A 291 13.02 -21.76 -0.35
CA LEU A 291 12.44 -20.42 -0.32
C LEU A 291 12.20 -19.88 -1.74
N GLN A 292 11.05 -19.26 -1.94
CA GLN A 292 10.81 -18.36 -3.08
C GLN A 292 10.57 -16.93 -2.56
N ALA A 293 11.23 -15.95 -3.18
CA ALA A 293 11.05 -14.53 -2.93
C ALA A 293 10.70 -13.79 -4.23
N ASP A 294 9.87 -12.76 -4.10
CA ASP A 294 9.48 -11.87 -5.18
C ASP A 294 10.15 -10.51 -4.94
N LEU A 295 11.03 -10.11 -5.85
CA LEU A 295 11.83 -8.89 -5.75
C LEU A 295 11.00 -7.62 -6.01
N THR A 296 9.78 -7.76 -6.53
CA THR A 296 8.85 -6.63 -6.66
C THR A 296 8.21 -6.26 -5.32
N VAL A 297 8.27 -7.15 -4.33
CA VAL A 297 7.78 -6.88 -2.99
C VAL A 297 8.84 -6.05 -2.25
N PRO A 298 8.50 -4.85 -1.74
CA PRO A 298 9.42 -4.06 -0.94
C PRO A 298 9.96 -4.87 0.25
N PRO A 299 11.28 -4.92 0.47
CA PRO A 299 11.83 -5.66 1.59
C PRO A 299 11.47 -4.98 2.93
N PRO A 300 11.45 -5.74 4.05
CA PRO A 300 11.49 -5.17 5.39
C PRO A 300 12.65 -4.19 5.53
N SER A 301 12.61 -3.35 6.56
CA SER A 301 13.77 -2.52 6.89
C SER A 301 14.99 -3.39 7.22
N VAL A 302 16.17 -2.78 7.09
CA VAL A 302 17.45 -3.41 7.46
C VAL A 302 17.42 -3.83 8.93
N GLN A 303 16.98 -2.95 9.82
CA GLN A 303 16.89 -3.22 11.25
C GLN A 303 15.93 -4.39 11.56
N GLU A 304 14.72 -4.40 10.99
CA GLU A 304 13.78 -5.52 11.19
C GLU A 304 14.39 -6.84 10.73
N SER A 305 15.13 -6.83 9.62
CA SER A 305 15.82 -8.02 9.12
C SER A 305 16.93 -8.45 10.09
N LEU A 306 17.76 -7.53 10.59
CA LEU A 306 18.81 -7.82 11.56
C LEU A 306 18.23 -8.36 12.88
N GLU A 307 17.24 -7.68 13.46
CA GLU A 307 16.55 -8.12 14.67
C GLU A 307 15.96 -9.52 14.51
N ARG A 308 15.33 -9.78 13.36
CA ARG A 308 14.77 -11.09 13.06
C ARG A 308 15.84 -12.17 12.98
N SER A 309 16.96 -11.90 12.31
CA SER A 309 18.08 -12.82 12.23
C SER A 309 18.70 -13.12 13.61
N ALA A 310 18.81 -12.10 14.47
CA ALA A 310 19.28 -12.27 15.85
C ALA A 310 18.33 -13.14 16.69
N GLN A 311 17.01 -12.97 16.53
CA GLN A 311 16.01 -13.82 17.21
C GLN A 311 16.13 -15.29 16.78
N LEU A 312 16.30 -15.56 15.49
CA LEU A 312 16.45 -16.91 14.96
C LEU A 312 17.71 -17.59 15.49
N ASP A 313 18.82 -16.85 15.54
CA ASP A 313 20.07 -17.33 16.12
C ASP A 313 19.91 -17.69 17.60
N GLY A 314 19.29 -16.80 18.39
CA GLY A 314 18.99 -17.06 19.80
C GLY A 314 18.10 -18.29 20.02
N GLN A 315 17.09 -18.50 19.16
CA GLN A 315 16.24 -19.69 19.21
C GLN A 315 17.02 -20.98 18.91
N GLN A 316 17.91 -20.95 17.92
CA GLN A 316 18.76 -22.10 17.58
C GLN A 316 19.73 -22.44 18.70
N VAL A 317 20.38 -21.44 19.31
CA VAL A 317 21.28 -21.64 20.45
C VAL A 317 20.52 -22.25 21.64
N ALA A 318 19.34 -21.71 21.98
CA ALA A 318 18.52 -22.25 23.06
C ALA A 318 18.08 -23.70 22.80
N GLN A 319 17.69 -24.02 21.56
CA GLN A 319 17.32 -25.38 21.17
C GLN A 319 18.50 -26.36 21.29
N GLN A 320 19.70 -25.96 20.88
CA GLN A 320 20.91 -26.77 21.00
C GLN A 320 21.33 -26.99 22.47
N GLN A 321 21.16 -25.98 23.33
CA GLN A 321 21.42 -26.09 24.76
C GLN A 321 20.43 -27.04 25.45
N MET A 322 19.15 -27.00 25.07
CA MET A 322 18.15 -27.96 25.57
C MET A 322 18.47 -29.40 25.15
N LEU A 323 18.85 -29.62 23.89
CA LEU A 323 19.19 -30.95 23.37
C LEU A 323 20.48 -31.52 24.00
N SER A 324 21.45 -30.67 24.32
CA SER A 324 22.70 -31.08 25.00
C SER A 324 22.53 -31.26 26.51
N GLY A 325 21.58 -30.58 27.14
CA GLY A 325 21.22 -30.75 28.55
C GLY A 325 20.42 -32.02 28.87
N ILE A 326 19.77 -32.64 27.88
CA ILE A 326 19.01 -33.89 28.02
C ILE A 326 19.91 -35.14 27.92
N SER A 327 21.18 -35.00 27.51
CA SER A 327 22.14 -36.11 27.40
C SER A 327 23.01 -36.34 28.66
N ARG A 328 22.49 -36.08 29.87
CA ARG A 328 23.15 -36.44 31.14
C ARG A 328 22.36 -37.45 31.95
#